data_AF-A0AAN6I6V8-F1
#
_entry.id   AF-A0AAN6I6V8-F1
#
_cell.length_a   1.000
_cell.length_b   1.000
_cell.length_c   1.000
_cell.angle_alpha   90.00
_cell.angle_beta   90.00
_cell.angle_gamma   90.00
#
_symmetry.space_group_name_H-M   'P 1'
#
loop_
_entity.id
_entity.type
_entity.pdbx_description
1 polymer ?
#
loop_
_entity_poly.entity_id
_entity_poly.type
_entity_poly.pdbx_seq_one_letter_code
_entity_poly.pdbx_strand_id
1 'polypeptide(L)'
;MFSIYLVLLCAVVYAQGLDLSQYEIDVPGQFTPDNLFERSVERSLPPQDLYGLQSVSSSIGFNQSQTYAFAFDSKIATSNVTLKISIDSRPTSWRSSDEGLVLYYDFGDDLTDIEDTTKVEFRNSEAILTLNETQLNMHSLMFARLISNGCAQCKDDQVWTYTMEISAGSIYFNYTGENLISVVDVDDESVLLSGADLWSNPHAEFVLSLYNDANYTSEVLTQPIDNSTVTGDRNLIQISGLQSNATYFATFAEQISGNDVTLVHQRFNFTLRDSQACKIIHNLEFCKDVAYAVPASAALVDGAQTVDELAALYDNYSSSLYVYFDYALQQIPCDTELDSRYSPIVTCDDCRQSYRQWLCAVTIPRCSTLDAPLYKLYNESEGRTDFIAETIQPPLSYYEVLPCLNICQAIVRDCPPDFGFKCPSTSALIKRSYGDDKYLDEGDTYLACNSFTFEYTSAASRLIKVPWILLILSLVVLL
;
A
#
# COMPACT_ATOMS: atom_id res chain seq x y z
N MET A 1 -12.87 -68.67 -9.25
CA MET A 1 -14.02 -67.89 -9.75
C MET A 1 -13.72 -66.39 -9.67
N PHE A 2 -12.60 -65.96 -10.25
CA PHE A 2 -12.16 -64.56 -10.35
C PHE A 2 -11.14 -64.36 -11.50
N SER A 3 -11.23 -65.19 -12.56
CA SER A 3 -10.38 -65.08 -13.77
C SER A 3 -11.15 -65.30 -15.07
N ILE A 4 -12.48 -65.15 -15.03
CA ILE A 4 -13.35 -65.31 -16.22
C ILE A 4 -14.16 -64.02 -16.51
N TYR A 5 -14.10 -63.02 -15.62
CA TYR A 5 -14.71 -61.70 -15.85
C TYR A 5 -13.78 -60.69 -16.54
N LEU A 6 -12.50 -61.02 -16.74
CA LEU A 6 -11.51 -60.14 -17.40
C LEU A 6 -11.31 -60.42 -18.90
N VAL A 7 -12.00 -61.42 -19.46
CA VAL A 7 -11.84 -61.84 -20.87
C VAL A 7 -13.05 -61.46 -21.75
N LEU A 8 -14.15 -61.00 -21.14
CA LEU A 8 -15.41 -60.68 -21.85
C LEU A 8 -15.68 -59.18 -22.07
N LEU A 9 -14.82 -58.29 -21.57
CA LEU A 9 -14.84 -56.86 -21.94
C LEU A 9 -13.83 -56.50 -23.05
N CYS A 10 -12.92 -57.41 -23.41
CA CYS A 10 -11.98 -57.23 -24.53
C CYS A 10 -12.52 -57.66 -25.90
N ALA A 11 -13.77 -58.10 -26.00
CA ALA A 11 -14.33 -58.66 -27.25
C ALA A 11 -15.41 -57.79 -27.94
N VAL A 12 -15.68 -56.58 -27.43
CA VAL A 12 -16.65 -55.64 -28.05
C VAL A 12 -15.96 -54.41 -28.66
N VAL A 13 -14.66 -54.23 -28.44
CA VAL A 13 -13.90 -53.04 -28.89
C VAL A 13 -13.09 -53.28 -30.17
N TYR A 14 -13.09 -54.50 -30.73
CA TYR A 14 -12.31 -54.85 -31.92
C TYR A 14 -13.18 -55.27 -33.09
N ALA A 15 -14.21 -54.48 -33.42
CA ALA A 15 -14.99 -54.74 -34.63
C ALA A 15 -15.72 -53.54 -35.24
N GLN A 16 -15.30 -52.28 -35.06
CA GLN A 16 -15.69 -51.18 -35.98
C GLN A 16 -14.56 -50.14 -36.04
N GLY A 17 -13.70 -50.28 -37.05
CA GLY A 17 -12.72 -49.25 -37.38
C GLY A 17 -13.43 -48.00 -37.89
N LEU A 18 -13.28 -46.89 -37.17
CA LEU A 18 -13.52 -45.53 -37.64
C LEU A 18 -12.52 -44.61 -36.92
N ASP A 19 -11.74 -43.94 -37.75
CA ASP A 19 -10.70 -42.95 -37.47
C ASP A 19 -11.35 -41.67 -36.89
N LEU A 20 -10.79 -41.16 -35.78
CA LEU A 20 -11.23 -39.91 -35.15
C LEU A 20 -10.08 -38.90 -35.07
N SER A 21 -9.32 -38.79 -36.16
CA SER A 21 -8.51 -37.63 -36.47
C SER A 21 -9.31 -36.59 -37.26
N GLN A 22 -10.43 -36.09 -36.74
CA GLN A 22 -11.09 -34.86 -37.23
C GLN A 22 -12.27 -34.45 -36.34
N TYR A 23 -12.06 -33.44 -35.50
CA TYR A 23 -13.07 -32.40 -35.30
C TYR A 23 -12.34 -31.06 -35.39
N GLU A 24 -12.57 -30.41 -36.52
CA GLU A 24 -12.06 -29.11 -36.94
C GLU A 24 -13.19 -28.09 -36.74
N ILE A 25 -12.89 -26.97 -36.08
CA ILE A 25 -13.65 -25.73 -36.25
C ILE A 25 -12.63 -24.64 -36.58
N ASP A 26 -12.64 -24.27 -37.86
CA ASP A 26 -12.04 -23.10 -38.56
C ASP A 26 -12.20 -21.79 -37.75
N VAL A 27 -11.34 -20.76 -37.83
CA VAL A 27 -11.05 -19.87 -38.98
C VAL A 27 -9.79 -18.97 -38.67
N PRO A 28 -9.23 -18.15 -39.61
CA PRO A 28 -8.21 -18.46 -40.62
C PRO A 28 -6.88 -17.69 -40.41
N GLY A 29 -5.81 -18.10 -41.09
CA GLY A 29 -4.69 -17.19 -41.37
C GLY A 29 -3.36 -17.90 -41.58
N GLN A 30 -2.97 -18.04 -42.85
CA GLN A 30 -1.72 -18.61 -43.33
C GLN A 30 -0.47 -18.16 -42.55
N PHE A 31 0.35 -19.14 -42.18
CA PHE A 31 1.75 -18.95 -41.83
C PHE A 31 2.53 -18.42 -43.05
N THR A 32 3.00 -17.19 -42.96
CA THR A 32 4.12 -16.64 -43.73
C THR A 32 5.20 -16.15 -42.75
N PRO A 33 6.49 -16.13 -43.14
CA PRO A 33 7.60 -15.81 -42.24
C PRO A 33 7.66 -14.29 -41.99
N ASP A 34 6.76 -13.79 -41.14
CA ASP A 34 6.63 -12.37 -40.76
C ASP A 34 6.08 -12.21 -39.32
N ASN A 35 6.41 -13.10 -38.37
CA ASN A 35 5.93 -13.01 -36.97
C ASN A 35 6.98 -13.39 -35.93
N LEU A 36 8.10 -12.66 -35.92
CA LEU A 36 8.97 -12.53 -34.75
C LEU A 36 8.92 -11.06 -34.33
N PHE A 37 8.25 -10.77 -33.20
CA PHE A 37 8.27 -9.47 -32.53
C PHE A 37 8.06 -8.22 -33.43
N GLU A 38 6.89 -8.08 -34.05
CA GLU A 38 6.44 -6.77 -34.55
C GLU A 38 4.95 -6.54 -34.22
N ARG A 39 4.70 -6.19 -32.96
CA ARG A 39 3.55 -5.42 -32.42
C ARG A 39 3.79 -5.34 -30.92
N SER A 40 4.19 -4.24 -30.30
CA SER A 40 3.98 -2.83 -30.61
C SER A 40 5.12 -1.99 -30.03
N VAL A 41 6.02 -1.50 -30.90
CA VAL A 41 6.70 -0.22 -30.62
C VAL A 41 5.70 0.88 -30.99
N GLU A 42 4.91 1.29 -30.01
CA GLU A 42 4.39 2.66 -29.94
C GLU A 42 5.12 3.27 -28.74
N ARG A 43 6.28 3.92 -28.89
CA ARG A 43 6.42 5.31 -29.32
C ARG A 43 7.92 5.61 -29.38
N SER A 44 8.41 6.24 -30.45
CA SER A 44 9.62 7.06 -30.34
C SER A 44 9.25 8.33 -29.57
N LEU A 45 9.85 8.61 -28.42
CA LEU A 45 9.57 9.82 -27.62
C LEU A 45 10.80 10.25 -26.77
N PRO A 46 10.84 11.53 -26.33
CA PRO A 46 12.00 12.44 -26.43
C PRO A 46 12.98 12.37 -25.23
N PRO A 47 14.07 13.17 -25.23
CA PRO A 47 15.05 13.19 -24.15
C PRO A 47 14.49 13.88 -22.89
N GLN A 48 14.80 13.30 -21.71
CA GLN A 48 14.41 13.72 -20.35
C GLN A 48 12.98 13.25 -20.03
N ASP A 49 12.68 12.35 -19.09
CA ASP A 49 13.26 12.03 -17.79
C ASP A 49 13.16 10.52 -17.44
N LEU A 50 14.06 10.02 -16.58
CA LEU A 50 14.15 8.64 -16.05
C LEU A 50 14.24 7.49 -17.08
N TYR A 51 15.33 7.45 -17.85
CA TYR A 51 15.69 6.28 -18.67
C TYR A 51 15.87 5.01 -17.83
N GLY A 52 15.17 3.94 -18.19
CA GLY A 52 15.68 2.58 -18.02
C GLY A 52 14.84 1.60 -17.23
N LEU A 53 13.74 2.04 -16.59
CA LEU A 53 12.97 1.22 -15.67
C LEU A 53 11.67 0.71 -16.32
N GLN A 54 11.55 -0.60 -16.50
CA GLN A 54 10.34 -1.28 -16.97
C GLN A 54 9.90 -2.33 -15.96
N SER A 55 8.60 -2.60 -15.87
CA SER A 55 8.07 -3.65 -15.02
C SER A 55 6.96 -4.46 -15.68
N VAL A 56 6.84 -5.70 -15.24
CA VAL A 56 5.78 -6.63 -15.62
C VAL A 56 5.35 -7.42 -14.38
N SER A 57 4.07 -7.36 -14.06
CA SER A 57 3.46 -8.19 -13.02
C SER A 57 2.72 -9.35 -13.67
N SER A 58 2.90 -10.56 -13.14
CA SER A 58 2.30 -11.78 -13.66
C SER A 58 2.06 -12.79 -12.53
N SER A 59 1.45 -13.92 -12.89
CA SER A 59 1.25 -15.05 -11.99
C SER A 59 1.66 -16.36 -12.64
N ILE A 60 2.14 -17.30 -11.83
CA ILE A 60 2.57 -18.63 -12.27
C ILE A 60 1.96 -19.70 -11.35
N GLY A 61 1.36 -20.73 -11.93
CA GLY A 61 0.82 -21.88 -11.20
C GLY A 61 1.88 -22.96 -10.95
N PHE A 62 1.50 -24.05 -10.28
CA PHE A 62 2.42 -25.16 -9.96
C PHE A 62 2.98 -25.86 -11.18
N ASN A 63 4.26 -26.20 -11.12
CA ASN A 63 5.01 -26.86 -12.20
C ASN A 63 4.86 -26.13 -13.55
N GLN A 64 4.62 -24.82 -13.52
CA GLN A 64 4.62 -23.99 -14.71
C GLN A 64 5.95 -23.27 -14.86
N SER A 65 6.20 -22.79 -16.07
CA SER A 65 7.32 -21.93 -16.40
C SER A 65 6.85 -20.78 -17.27
N GLN A 66 7.39 -19.58 -17.05
CA GLN A 66 7.20 -18.43 -17.93
C GLN A 66 8.57 -17.93 -18.42
N THR A 67 8.69 -17.69 -19.72
CA THR A 67 9.92 -17.18 -20.34
C THR A 67 9.70 -15.76 -20.84
N TYR A 68 10.66 -14.89 -20.53
CA TYR A 68 10.72 -13.50 -20.94
C TYR A 68 11.94 -13.28 -21.82
N ALA A 69 11.82 -12.40 -22.81
CA ALA A 69 12.92 -12.02 -23.69
C ALA A 69 13.17 -10.51 -23.56
N PHE A 70 14.43 -10.15 -23.39
CA PHE A 70 14.89 -8.76 -23.24
C PHE A 70 15.83 -8.43 -24.38
N ALA A 71 15.47 -7.42 -25.17
CA ALA A 71 16.33 -6.91 -26.22
C ALA A 71 17.13 -5.70 -25.70
N PHE A 72 18.44 -5.71 -25.95
CA PHE A 72 19.33 -4.62 -25.57
C PHE A 72 19.76 -3.84 -26.81
N ASP A 73 19.49 -2.53 -26.84
CA ASP A 73 20.03 -1.62 -27.85
C ASP A 73 21.45 -1.16 -27.43
N SER A 74 22.26 -0.82 -28.43
CA SER A 74 23.56 -0.17 -28.34
C SER A 74 23.63 1.03 -27.38
N LYS A 75 22.51 1.69 -27.09
CA LYS A 75 22.40 2.79 -26.11
C LYS A 75 22.29 2.32 -24.65
N ILE A 76 21.77 1.12 -24.39
CA ILE A 76 21.60 0.54 -23.04
C ILE A 76 22.88 -0.18 -22.61
N ALA A 77 23.62 -0.73 -23.58
CA ALA A 77 24.87 -1.47 -23.36
C ALA A 77 26.04 -0.61 -22.83
N THR A 78 25.86 0.71 -22.69
CA THR A 78 26.80 1.61 -22.03
C THR A 78 26.53 1.78 -20.53
N SER A 79 25.65 0.96 -19.95
CA SER A 79 25.33 0.98 -18.52
C SER A 79 25.07 -0.41 -17.97
N ASN A 80 25.19 -0.60 -16.66
CA ASN A 80 24.74 -1.84 -16.01
C ASN A 80 23.22 -1.99 -16.13
N VAL A 81 22.71 -3.22 -16.21
CA VAL A 81 21.29 -3.52 -16.19
C VAL A 81 20.98 -4.37 -14.98
N THR A 82 20.00 -3.98 -14.17
CA THR A 82 19.54 -4.75 -13.02
C THR A 82 18.14 -5.30 -13.29
N LEU A 83 18.01 -6.62 -13.31
CA LEU A 83 16.74 -7.33 -13.30
C LEU A 83 16.42 -7.76 -11.87
N LYS A 84 15.28 -7.33 -11.35
CA LYS A 84 14.75 -7.73 -10.05
C LYS A 84 13.42 -8.46 -10.24
N ILE A 85 13.20 -9.51 -9.46
CA ILE A 85 11.90 -10.15 -9.34
C ILE A 85 11.53 -10.21 -7.86
N SER A 86 10.36 -9.68 -7.52
CA SER A 86 9.79 -9.74 -6.17
C SER A 86 8.54 -10.61 -6.16
N ILE A 87 8.40 -11.44 -5.13
CA ILE A 87 7.22 -12.29 -4.90
C ILE A 87 6.20 -11.47 -4.12
N ASP A 88 5.09 -11.12 -4.76
CA ASP A 88 4.02 -10.31 -4.17
C ASP A 88 3.13 -11.16 -3.26
N SER A 89 2.83 -12.39 -3.68
CA SER A 89 2.07 -13.35 -2.86
C SER A 89 2.44 -14.79 -3.18
N ARG A 90 2.27 -15.65 -2.18
CA ARG A 90 2.56 -17.09 -2.26
C ARG A 90 1.27 -17.90 -2.16
N PRO A 91 1.23 -19.11 -2.74
CA PRO A 91 0.16 -20.06 -2.47
C PRO A 91 -0.05 -20.28 -0.97
N THR A 92 -1.30 -20.27 -0.52
CA THR A 92 -1.62 -20.41 0.92
C THR A 92 -1.19 -21.77 1.51
N SER A 93 -1.07 -22.78 0.66
CA SER A 93 -0.57 -24.12 1.01
C SER A 93 0.96 -24.25 0.97
N TRP A 94 1.69 -23.23 0.55
CA TRP A 94 3.15 -23.25 0.55
C TRP A 94 3.67 -23.22 1.99
N ARG A 95 4.52 -24.19 2.34
CA ARG A 95 5.02 -24.41 3.72
C ARG A 95 6.53 -24.68 3.76
N SER A 96 7.19 -24.60 2.62
CA SER A 96 8.63 -24.85 2.51
C SER A 96 9.44 -23.62 2.96
N SER A 97 10.71 -23.85 3.31
CA SER A 97 11.66 -22.80 3.67
C SER A 97 12.25 -22.07 2.46
N ASP A 98 12.11 -22.63 1.28
CA ASP A 98 12.44 -21.96 0.02
C ASP A 98 11.26 -21.11 -0.47
N GLU A 99 11.57 -20.20 -1.39
CA GLU A 99 10.60 -19.24 -1.92
C GLU A 99 9.67 -19.86 -2.98
N GLY A 100 10.00 -21.06 -3.46
CA GLY A 100 9.20 -21.82 -4.42
C GLY A 100 9.29 -21.34 -5.86
N LEU A 101 10.09 -20.32 -6.13
CA LEU A 101 10.41 -19.82 -7.47
C LEU A 101 11.92 -19.83 -7.69
N VAL A 102 12.34 -20.12 -8.91
CA VAL A 102 13.73 -20.04 -9.36
C VAL A 102 13.78 -19.32 -10.70
N LEU A 103 14.71 -18.37 -10.82
CA LEU A 103 14.95 -17.64 -12.06
C LEU A 103 16.17 -18.24 -12.76
N TYR A 104 16.04 -18.56 -14.04
CA TYR A 104 17.13 -18.93 -14.92
C TYR A 104 17.30 -17.86 -15.98
N TYR A 105 18.53 -17.58 -16.42
CA TYR A 105 18.78 -16.67 -17.53
C TYR A 105 19.93 -17.15 -18.41
N ASP A 106 19.85 -16.80 -19.70
CA ASP A 106 20.89 -17.05 -20.69
C ASP A 106 20.88 -15.99 -21.79
N PHE A 107 22.02 -15.82 -22.46
CA PHE A 107 22.18 -14.93 -23.60
C PHE A 107 22.23 -15.73 -24.91
N GLY A 108 21.11 -15.73 -25.64
CA GLY A 108 21.02 -16.31 -26.99
C GLY A 108 20.39 -17.71 -27.07
N ASP A 109 20.16 -18.38 -25.94
CA ASP A 109 19.32 -19.57 -25.83
C ASP A 109 17.93 -19.23 -25.26
N ASP A 110 16.87 -19.81 -25.82
CA ASP A 110 15.48 -19.60 -25.39
C ASP A 110 15.12 -20.31 -24.06
N LEU A 111 16.11 -20.96 -23.44
CA LEU A 111 16.03 -21.66 -22.16
C LEU A 111 15.08 -22.86 -22.23
N THR A 112 14.97 -23.52 -23.38
CA THR A 112 14.20 -24.76 -23.52
C THR A 112 14.81 -25.90 -22.71
N ASP A 113 16.15 -25.97 -22.63
CA ASP A 113 16.92 -26.82 -21.72
C ASP A 113 17.55 -25.97 -20.61
N ILE A 114 17.43 -26.40 -19.36
CA ILE A 114 17.89 -25.65 -18.18
C ILE A 114 19.07 -26.32 -17.47
N GLU A 115 19.54 -27.48 -17.91
CA GLU A 115 20.54 -28.29 -17.19
C GLU A 115 21.88 -27.55 -16.96
N ASP A 116 22.29 -26.68 -17.89
CA ASP A 116 23.56 -25.93 -17.84
C ASP A 116 23.38 -24.40 -17.74
N THR A 117 22.20 -23.94 -17.32
CA THR A 117 21.84 -22.50 -17.32
C THR A 117 22.16 -21.81 -15.99
N THR A 118 22.39 -20.50 -16.03
CA THR A 118 22.71 -19.73 -14.82
C THR A 118 21.44 -19.49 -14.01
N LYS A 119 21.43 -19.96 -12.76
CA LYS A 119 20.33 -19.75 -11.82
C LYS A 119 20.55 -18.54 -10.90
N VAL A 120 19.46 -17.85 -10.59
CA VAL A 120 19.38 -16.80 -9.57
C VAL A 120 18.38 -17.27 -8.52
N GLU A 121 18.87 -17.46 -7.29
CA GLU A 121 18.05 -17.91 -6.16
C GLU A 121 17.33 -16.73 -5.50
N PHE A 122 16.07 -16.93 -5.15
CA PHE A 122 15.32 -15.96 -4.37
C PHE A 122 15.78 -15.97 -2.91
N ARG A 123 15.93 -14.77 -2.34
CA ARG A 123 16.21 -14.53 -0.92
C ARG A 123 15.28 -13.43 -0.42
N ASN A 124 14.63 -13.65 0.72
CA ASN A 124 13.68 -12.69 1.31
C ASN A 124 12.58 -12.27 0.32
N SER A 125 12.01 -13.22 -0.43
CA SER A 125 11.01 -12.95 -1.48
C SER A 125 11.55 -12.24 -2.75
N GLU A 126 12.86 -12.08 -2.92
CA GLU A 126 13.43 -11.33 -4.06
C GLU A 126 14.58 -12.07 -4.75
N ALA A 127 14.67 -11.96 -6.07
CA ALA A 127 15.82 -12.37 -6.88
C ALA A 127 16.36 -11.14 -7.63
N ILE A 128 17.66 -10.88 -7.52
CA ILE A 128 18.31 -9.73 -8.16
C ILE A 128 19.47 -10.22 -9.03
N LEU A 129 19.46 -9.82 -10.29
CA LEU A 129 20.48 -10.08 -11.29
C LEU A 129 21.01 -8.74 -11.81
N THR A 130 22.31 -8.49 -11.65
CA THR A 130 22.96 -7.32 -12.24
C THR A 130 23.88 -7.78 -13.37
N LEU A 131 23.58 -7.32 -14.58
CA LEU A 131 24.36 -7.53 -15.79
C LEU A 131 25.25 -6.32 -16.03
N ASN A 132 26.53 -6.56 -16.30
CA ASN A 132 27.47 -5.48 -16.57
C ASN A 132 27.46 -5.06 -18.04
N GLU A 133 28.02 -3.89 -18.33
CA GLU A 133 28.15 -3.33 -19.68
C GLU A 133 28.82 -4.30 -20.66
N THR A 134 29.84 -5.05 -20.22
CA THR A 134 30.56 -5.96 -21.10
C THR A 134 29.69 -7.12 -21.58
N GLN A 135 28.84 -7.67 -20.72
CA GLN A 135 27.89 -8.73 -21.06
C GLN A 135 26.82 -8.20 -22.03
N LEU A 136 26.30 -7.00 -21.79
CA LEU A 136 25.28 -6.38 -22.62
C LEU A 136 25.80 -6.00 -24.02
N ASN A 137 27.07 -5.58 -24.13
CA ASN A 137 27.67 -5.27 -25.42
C ASN A 137 27.92 -6.51 -26.30
N MET A 138 28.06 -7.69 -25.69
CA MET A 138 28.30 -8.93 -26.42
C MET A 138 27.02 -9.61 -26.90
N HIS A 139 25.85 -9.22 -26.37
CA HIS A 139 24.59 -9.91 -26.61
C HIS A 139 23.44 -8.91 -26.82
N SER A 140 22.75 -9.02 -27.96
CA SER A 140 21.58 -8.18 -28.26
C SER A 140 20.29 -8.66 -27.60
N LEU A 141 20.28 -9.87 -27.05
CA LEU A 141 19.11 -10.49 -26.44
C LEU A 141 19.49 -11.33 -25.22
N MET A 142 18.66 -11.29 -24.18
CA MET A 142 18.70 -12.19 -23.02
C MET A 142 17.33 -12.81 -22.81
N PHE A 143 17.30 -14.10 -22.49
CA PHE A 143 16.10 -14.78 -22.06
C PHE A 143 16.16 -15.01 -20.56
N ALA A 144 15.03 -14.85 -19.87
CA ALA A 144 14.88 -15.22 -18.48
C ALA A 144 13.66 -16.11 -18.30
N ARG A 145 13.86 -17.29 -17.71
CA ARG A 145 12.80 -18.28 -17.47
C ARG A 145 12.57 -18.42 -15.97
N LEU A 146 11.36 -18.07 -15.54
CA LEU A 146 10.90 -18.27 -14.18
C LEU A 146 10.21 -19.63 -14.09
N ILE A 147 10.60 -20.45 -13.11
CA ILE A 147 10.06 -21.78 -12.88
C ILE A 147 9.56 -21.89 -11.45
N SER A 148 8.35 -22.42 -11.29
CA SER A 148 7.79 -22.77 -9.97
C SER A 148 8.21 -24.16 -9.54
N ASN A 149 8.58 -24.31 -8.27
CA ASN A 149 8.87 -25.61 -7.67
C ASN A 149 7.58 -26.43 -7.48
N GLY A 150 7.73 -27.75 -7.54
CA GLY A 150 6.62 -28.68 -7.29
C GLY A 150 6.12 -28.61 -5.85
N CYS A 151 4.79 -28.60 -5.69
CA CYS A 151 4.12 -28.66 -4.40
C CYS A 151 3.16 -29.84 -4.32
N ALA A 152 3.42 -30.82 -3.44
CA ALA A 152 2.54 -31.97 -3.27
C ALA A 152 1.23 -31.66 -2.52
N GLN A 153 1.16 -30.52 -1.82
CA GLN A 153 0.05 -30.13 -0.94
C GLN A 153 -0.77 -28.95 -1.47
N CYS A 154 -0.42 -28.45 -2.66
CA CYS A 154 -1.06 -27.29 -3.23
C CYS A 154 -2.21 -27.69 -4.15
N LYS A 155 -3.21 -26.80 -4.25
CA LYS A 155 -4.40 -27.00 -5.09
C LYS A 155 -4.19 -26.35 -6.44
N ASP A 156 -4.85 -26.86 -7.49
CA ASP A 156 -4.68 -26.42 -8.87
C ASP A 156 -5.02 -24.93 -9.12
N ASP A 157 -5.74 -24.28 -8.20
CA ASP A 157 -6.16 -22.87 -8.26
C ASP A 157 -5.18 -21.89 -7.62
N GLN A 158 -4.14 -22.37 -6.92
CA GLN A 158 -3.21 -21.48 -6.22
C GLN A 158 -2.04 -21.10 -7.12
N VAL A 159 -1.62 -19.85 -7.05
CA VAL A 159 -0.54 -19.29 -7.88
C VAL A 159 0.44 -18.51 -7.03
N TRP A 160 1.67 -18.36 -7.51
CA TRP A 160 2.55 -17.29 -7.10
C TRP A 160 2.23 -16.06 -7.93
N THR A 161 2.10 -14.89 -7.29
CA THR A 161 2.07 -13.61 -7.99
C THR A 161 3.42 -12.92 -7.79
N TYR A 162 3.97 -12.36 -8.86
CA TYR A 162 5.28 -11.71 -8.83
C TYR A 162 5.32 -10.50 -9.74
N THR A 163 6.25 -9.61 -9.43
CA THR A 163 6.58 -8.44 -10.21
C THR A 163 8.04 -8.51 -10.63
N MET A 164 8.29 -8.45 -11.92
CA MET A 164 9.61 -8.43 -12.53
C MET A 164 9.90 -7.04 -13.05
N GLU A 165 11.09 -6.53 -12.78
CA GLU A 165 11.48 -5.16 -13.08
C GLU A 165 12.88 -5.14 -13.62
N ILE A 166 13.11 -4.38 -14.67
CA ILE A 166 14.41 -4.20 -15.29
C ILE A 166 14.74 -2.72 -15.27
N SER A 167 15.93 -2.39 -14.78
CA SER A 167 16.48 -1.03 -14.76
C SER A 167 17.81 -0.98 -15.51
N ALA A 168 18.11 0.14 -16.16
CA ALA A 168 19.43 0.43 -16.74
C ALA A 168 20.12 1.55 -15.94
N GLY A 169 21.45 1.56 -15.94
CA GLY A 169 22.23 2.52 -15.16
C GLY A 169 22.43 2.12 -13.71
N SER A 170 22.71 3.13 -12.88
CA SER A 170 22.89 2.99 -11.44
C SER A 170 21.54 3.06 -10.69
N ILE A 171 20.47 2.54 -11.30
CA ILE A 171 19.12 2.52 -10.72
C ILE A 171 18.93 1.18 -9.99
N TYR A 172 18.67 1.22 -8.68
CA TYR A 172 18.44 0.06 -7.83
C TYR A 172 17.06 0.10 -7.17
N PHE A 173 16.45 -1.05 -6.95
CA PHE A 173 15.12 -1.16 -6.34
C PHE A 173 15.20 -1.47 -4.84
N ASN A 174 14.70 -0.57 -4.00
CA ASN A 174 14.70 -0.72 -2.55
C ASN A 174 13.27 -0.95 -2.00
N TYR A 175 12.83 -2.21 -2.01
CA TYR A 175 11.50 -2.62 -1.51
C TYR A 175 11.54 -3.37 -0.18
N THR A 176 12.74 -3.57 0.37
CA THR A 176 12.94 -4.30 1.63
C THR A 176 12.96 -3.37 2.85
N GLY A 177 12.88 -2.05 2.62
CA GLY A 177 12.80 -1.01 3.65
C GLY A 177 11.37 -0.61 3.99
N GLU A 178 11.24 0.29 4.96
CA GLU A 178 9.97 0.95 5.26
C GLU A 178 9.51 1.78 4.06
N ASN A 179 8.20 1.90 3.88
CA ASN A 179 7.63 2.78 2.85
C ASN A 179 7.98 4.23 3.20
N LEU A 180 8.99 4.79 2.53
CA LEU A 180 9.38 6.19 2.69
C LEU A 180 8.23 7.13 2.36
N ILE A 181 7.33 6.73 1.46
CA ILE A 181 6.15 7.51 1.11
C ILE A 181 4.90 6.63 1.13
N SER A 182 3.79 7.18 1.62
CA SER A 182 2.50 6.50 1.64
C SER A 182 1.35 7.48 1.39
N VAL A 183 0.26 7.00 0.82
CA VAL A 183 -0.95 7.80 0.59
C VAL A 183 -1.71 7.95 1.89
N VAL A 184 -1.90 9.19 2.33
CA VAL A 184 -2.66 9.52 3.54
C VAL A 184 -4.15 9.65 3.21
N ASP A 185 -4.47 10.50 2.24
CA ASP A 185 -5.83 10.66 1.73
C ASP A 185 -5.86 11.33 0.35
N VAL A 186 -7.04 11.31 -0.27
CA VAL A 186 -7.30 11.90 -1.60
C VAL A 186 -8.61 12.69 -1.60
N ASP A 187 -8.65 13.80 -2.33
CA ASP A 187 -9.89 14.45 -2.75
C ASP A 187 -10.09 14.32 -4.27
N ASP A 188 -10.87 15.20 -4.88
CA ASP A 188 -11.19 15.19 -6.30
C ASP A 188 -10.07 15.72 -7.21
N GLU A 189 -9.13 16.49 -6.69
CA GLU A 189 -8.07 17.13 -7.50
C GLU A 189 -6.66 17.05 -6.87
N SER A 190 -6.55 16.46 -5.69
CA SER A 190 -5.30 16.41 -4.94
C SER A 190 -5.14 15.12 -4.13
N VAL A 191 -3.88 14.78 -3.89
CA VAL A 191 -3.46 13.67 -3.04
C VAL A 191 -2.55 14.21 -1.93
N LEU A 192 -2.75 13.70 -0.72
CA LEU A 192 -1.88 13.93 0.42
C LEU A 192 -1.04 12.68 0.69
N LEU A 193 0.27 12.85 0.71
CA LEU A 193 1.25 11.80 0.95
C LEU A 193 1.98 12.08 2.28
N SER A 194 2.45 11.03 2.94
CA SER A 194 3.29 11.13 4.13
C SER A 194 4.68 10.62 3.80
N GLY A 195 5.70 11.46 4.01
CA GLY A 195 7.11 11.14 3.81
C GLY A 195 7.83 10.77 5.11
N ALA A 196 8.00 9.49 5.40
CA ALA A 196 8.80 9.06 6.55
C ALA A 196 10.30 9.32 6.28
N ASP A 197 11.00 9.95 7.24
CA ASP A 197 12.46 10.07 7.29
C ASP A 197 13.19 10.62 6.03
N LEU A 198 12.50 11.40 5.19
CA LEU A 198 13.05 11.91 3.93
C LEU A 198 14.35 12.69 4.11
N TRP A 199 14.51 13.49 5.17
CA TRP A 199 15.73 14.31 5.35
C TRP A 199 16.78 13.70 6.28
N SER A 200 16.70 12.38 6.52
CA SER A 200 17.76 11.67 7.24
C SER A 200 19.11 11.73 6.50
N ASN A 201 19.08 11.81 5.16
CA ASN A 201 20.25 11.93 4.29
C ASN A 201 20.29 13.33 3.62
N PRO A 202 21.20 14.24 4.03
CA PRO A 202 21.29 15.60 3.46
C PRO A 202 21.85 15.66 2.04
N HIS A 203 22.29 14.53 1.48
CA HIS A 203 22.82 14.40 0.11
C HIS A 203 21.86 13.66 -0.83
N ALA A 204 20.66 13.31 -0.35
CA ALA A 204 19.62 12.69 -1.14
C ALA A 204 18.71 13.76 -1.76
N GLU A 205 18.44 13.62 -3.04
CA GLU A 205 17.36 14.33 -3.73
C GLU A 205 16.23 13.35 -3.99
N PHE A 206 14.99 13.75 -3.68
CA PHE A 206 13.84 12.87 -3.82
C PHE A 206 12.99 13.32 -5.01
N VAL A 207 12.50 12.37 -5.79
CA VAL A 207 11.67 12.62 -6.97
C VAL A 207 10.44 11.74 -6.91
N LEU A 208 9.27 12.36 -6.96
CA LEU A 208 7.98 11.70 -7.13
C LEU A 208 7.56 11.83 -8.60
N SER A 209 7.25 10.72 -9.26
CA SER A 209 6.72 10.71 -10.63
C SER A 209 5.37 10.01 -10.67
N LEU A 210 4.39 10.63 -11.33
CA LEU A 210 3.02 10.14 -11.50
C LEU A 210 2.75 9.77 -12.94
N TYR A 211 2.05 8.66 -13.14
CA TYR A 211 1.70 8.07 -14.43
C TYR A 211 0.21 7.77 -14.48
N ASN A 212 -0.37 7.78 -15.68
CA ASN A 212 -1.80 7.45 -15.87
C ASN A 212 -2.07 5.96 -16.18
N ASP A 213 -1.01 5.16 -16.31
CA ASP A 213 -1.09 3.75 -16.68
C ASP A 213 -0.27 2.87 -15.74
N ALA A 214 -0.75 1.64 -15.54
CA ALA A 214 -0.12 0.66 -14.66
C ALA A 214 1.26 0.17 -15.15
N ASN A 215 1.60 0.44 -16.41
CA ASN A 215 2.90 0.10 -17.00
C ASN A 215 3.91 1.26 -16.88
N TYR A 216 3.53 2.38 -16.26
CA TYR A 216 4.40 3.54 -16.02
C TYR A 216 5.00 4.13 -17.30
N THR A 217 4.21 4.17 -18.39
CA THR A 217 4.67 4.63 -19.72
C THR A 217 4.24 6.05 -20.07
N SER A 218 3.18 6.53 -19.44
CA SER A 218 2.53 7.81 -19.73
C SER A 218 2.61 8.71 -18.51
N GLU A 219 3.76 9.37 -18.38
CA GLU A 219 4.05 10.31 -17.31
C GLU A 219 3.12 11.54 -17.38
N VAL A 220 2.61 11.93 -16.21
CA VAL A 220 1.71 13.07 -16.03
C VAL A 220 2.42 14.21 -15.31
N LEU A 221 3.19 13.89 -14.27
CA LEU A 221 3.84 14.86 -13.42
C LEU A 221 5.11 14.24 -12.84
N THR A 222 6.19 15.00 -12.85
CA THR A 222 7.37 14.73 -12.01
C THR A 222 7.61 15.93 -11.10
N GLN A 223 7.72 15.67 -9.81
CA GLN A 223 7.84 16.66 -8.75
C GLN A 223 9.08 16.33 -7.91
N PRO A 224 10.10 17.21 -7.86
CA PRO A 224 11.15 17.09 -6.86
C PRO A 224 10.56 17.35 -5.47
N ILE A 225 10.92 16.52 -4.50
CA ILE A 225 10.48 16.64 -3.12
C ILE A 225 11.61 17.29 -2.30
N ASP A 226 11.37 18.54 -1.91
CA ASP A 226 12.24 19.35 -1.07
C ASP A 226 11.50 19.88 0.18
N ASN A 227 12.19 20.63 1.03
CA ASN A 227 11.59 21.24 2.23
C ASN A 227 10.44 22.21 1.95
N SER A 228 10.30 22.72 0.71
CA SER A 228 9.23 23.64 0.34
C SER A 228 7.94 22.91 -0.08
N THR A 229 8.07 21.70 -0.63
CA THR A 229 6.93 20.81 -0.92
C THR A 229 6.36 20.11 0.30
N VAL A 230 7.11 20.10 1.41
CA VAL A 230 6.72 19.38 2.62
C VAL A 230 6.13 20.36 3.64
N THR A 231 4.93 20.05 4.12
CA THR A 231 4.14 20.91 4.99
C THR A 231 4.04 20.34 6.40
N GLY A 232 4.30 21.20 7.39
CA GLY A 232 4.09 20.92 8.81
C GLY A 232 5.09 19.92 9.42
N ASP A 233 4.85 19.57 10.69
CA ASP A 233 5.74 18.72 11.49
C ASP A 233 5.66 17.21 11.13
N ARG A 234 4.80 16.82 10.17
CA ARG A 234 4.49 15.41 9.83
C ARG A 234 4.96 14.97 8.45
N ASN A 235 5.82 15.77 7.83
CA ASN A 235 6.40 15.49 6.53
C ASN A 235 5.34 15.22 5.43
N LEU A 236 4.26 15.99 5.45
CA LEU A 236 3.16 15.80 4.51
C LEU A 236 3.47 16.48 3.18
N ILE A 237 3.18 15.80 2.08
CA ILE A 237 3.39 16.29 0.72
C ILE A 237 2.03 16.31 0.04
N GLN A 238 1.57 17.49 -0.39
CA GLN A 238 0.33 17.62 -1.14
C GLN A 238 0.62 17.88 -2.62
N ILE A 239 0.08 17.04 -3.48
CA ILE A 239 0.11 17.23 -4.94
C ILE A 239 -1.30 17.60 -5.39
N SER A 240 -1.44 18.72 -6.09
CA SER A 240 -2.74 19.28 -6.51
C SER A 240 -2.82 19.47 -8.02
N GLY A 241 -4.01 19.75 -8.55
CA GLY A 241 -4.23 20.00 -9.98
C GLY A 241 -4.33 18.71 -10.82
N LEU A 242 -4.65 17.60 -10.16
CA LEU A 242 -4.88 16.31 -10.79
C LEU A 242 -6.34 16.19 -11.27
N GLN A 243 -6.60 15.23 -12.16
CA GLN A 243 -7.94 15.03 -12.73
C GLN A 243 -8.83 14.20 -11.81
N SER A 244 -10.07 14.65 -11.60
CA SER A 244 -11.08 13.92 -10.84
C SER A 244 -11.41 12.56 -11.44
N ASN A 245 -11.73 11.59 -10.58
CA ASN A 245 -12.05 10.21 -10.96
C ASN A 245 -10.96 9.52 -11.82
N ALA A 246 -9.70 9.93 -11.66
CA ALA A 246 -8.55 9.32 -12.33
C ALA A 246 -7.71 8.49 -11.36
N THR A 247 -7.20 7.36 -11.84
CA THR A 247 -6.21 6.55 -11.12
C THR A 247 -4.82 6.93 -11.57
N TYR A 248 -3.95 7.23 -10.60
CA TYR A 248 -2.55 7.52 -10.82
C TYR A 248 -1.67 6.43 -10.24
N PHE A 249 -0.62 6.09 -10.97
CA PHE A 249 0.44 5.18 -10.55
C PHE A 249 1.68 6.00 -10.25
N ALA A 250 2.31 5.77 -9.11
CA ALA A 250 3.38 6.61 -8.59
C ALA A 250 4.67 5.82 -8.37
N THR A 251 5.79 6.43 -8.74
CA THR A 251 7.14 6.01 -8.38
C THR A 251 7.76 7.06 -7.48
N PHE A 252 8.56 6.61 -6.52
CA PHE A 252 9.31 7.48 -5.64
C PHE A 252 10.78 7.07 -5.67
N ALA A 253 11.65 8.01 -5.99
CA ALA A 253 13.07 7.76 -6.19
C ALA A 253 13.92 8.66 -5.28
N GLU A 254 14.96 8.08 -4.68
CA GLU A 254 16.02 8.76 -3.96
C GLU A 254 17.28 8.78 -4.85
N GLN A 255 17.72 9.95 -5.26
CA GLN A 255 18.96 10.15 -5.99
C GLN A 255 20.07 10.57 -5.02
N ILE A 256 21.14 9.77 -4.94
CA ILE A 256 22.25 10.03 -4.02
C ILE A 256 23.32 10.86 -4.74
N SER A 257 23.47 12.11 -4.29
CA SER A 257 24.46 13.06 -4.81
C SER A 257 25.88 12.49 -4.69
N GLY A 258 26.57 12.32 -5.82
CA GLY A 258 28.00 11.94 -5.87
C GLY A 258 28.31 10.52 -6.39
N ASN A 259 27.32 9.64 -6.50
CA ASN A 259 27.51 8.27 -7.02
C ASN A 259 26.68 7.97 -8.29
N ASP A 260 25.90 8.94 -8.80
CA ASP A 260 24.88 8.75 -9.85
C ASP A 260 23.89 7.60 -9.55
N VAL A 261 23.74 7.21 -8.29
CA VAL A 261 22.87 6.11 -7.86
C VAL A 261 21.47 6.64 -7.61
N THR A 262 20.48 5.97 -8.19
CA THR A 262 19.05 6.22 -7.94
C THR A 262 18.44 4.99 -7.28
N LEU A 263 17.87 5.15 -6.10
CA LEU A 263 17.12 4.11 -5.40
C LEU A 263 15.63 4.33 -5.66
N VAL A 264 14.93 3.34 -6.20
CA VAL A 264 13.48 3.40 -6.43
C VAL A 264 12.76 2.63 -5.34
N HIS A 265 11.86 3.31 -4.64
CA HIS A 265 11.05 2.77 -3.56
C HIS A 265 9.78 2.10 -4.09
N GLN A 266 9.09 1.38 -3.20
CA GLN A 266 7.90 0.62 -3.55
C GLN A 266 6.88 1.52 -4.27
N ARG A 267 6.48 1.09 -5.47
CA ARG A 267 5.46 1.79 -6.24
C ARG A 267 4.10 1.67 -5.56
N PHE A 268 3.28 2.68 -5.74
CA PHE A 268 1.92 2.73 -5.20
C PHE A 268 0.99 3.35 -6.21
N ASN A 269 -0.32 3.18 -6.00
CA ASN A 269 -1.33 3.83 -6.80
C ASN A 269 -2.39 4.44 -5.90
N PHE A 270 -3.12 5.40 -6.44
CA PHE A 270 -4.26 6.02 -5.78
C PHE A 270 -5.27 6.47 -6.83
N THR A 271 -6.54 6.54 -6.43
CA THR A 271 -7.63 7.00 -7.29
C THR A 271 -8.28 8.20 -6.66
N LEU A 272 -8.33 9.31 -7.39
CA LEU A 272 -8.97 10.54 -6.94
C LEU A 272 -10.48 10.38 -6.91
N ARG A 273 -11.12 11.23 -6.10
CA ARG A 273 -12.57 11.23 -5.96
C ARG A 273 -13.24 11.84 -7.18
N ASP A 274 -14.49 11.45 -7.37
CA ASP A 274 -15.33 11.82 -8.51
C ASP A 274 -16.17 13.08 -8.25
N SER A 275 -16.14 13.61 -7.03
CA SER A 275 -16.95 14.73 -6.59
C SER A 275 -16.18 15.62 -5.62
N GLN A 276 -16.38 16.93 -5.76
CA GLN A 276 -15.86 17.99 -4.89
C GLN A 276 -16.54 18.06 -3.51
N ALA A 277 -17.31 17.04 -3.12
CA ALA A 277 -18.00 16.99 -1.82
C ALA A 277 -17.02 16.94 -0.63
N CYS A 278 -15.80 16.44 -0.85
CA CYS A 278 -14.77 16.32 0.16
C CYS A 278 -13.52 17.11 -0.26
N LYS A 279 -12.86 17.77 0.70
CA LYS A 279 -11.62 18.51 0.47
C LYS A 279 -10.57 18.18 1.52
N ILE A 280 -9.32 17.94 1.10
CA ILE A 280 -8.21 17.67 2.03
C ILE A 280 -7.90 18.92 2.86
N ILE A 281 -7.85 18.76 4.18
CA ILE A 281 -7.25 19.74 5.10
C ILE A 281 -6.13 19.08 5.91
N HIS A 282 -5.10 19.87 6.24
CA HIS A 282 -3.96 19.42 7.05
C HIS A 282 -3.26 20.64 7.69
N ASN A 283 -2.25 20.38 8.52
CA ASN A 283 -1.44 21.40 9.19
C ASN A 283 -2.25 22.34 10.10
N LEU A 284 -3.26 21.78 10.79
CA LEU A 284 -4.08 22.49 11.77
C LEU A 284 -3.27 22.80 13.04
N GLU A 285 -3.55 23.93 13.70
CA GLU A 285 -2.81 24.39 14.87
C GLU A 285 -3.20 23.58 16.13
N PHE A 286 -4.50 23.37 16.34
CA PHE A 286 -5.03 22.65 17.48
C PHE A 286 -5.18 21.15 17.19
N CYS A 287 -5.91 20.77 16.14
CA CYS A 287 -6.14 19.40 15.69
C CYS A 287 -5.00 18.84 14.83
N LYS A 288 -3.78 18.84 15.36
CA LYS A 288 -2.53 18.45 14.67
C LYS A 288 -2.50 17.05 14.05
N ASP A 289 -3.42 16.18 14.47
CA ASP A 289 -3.55 14.80 13.97
C ASP A 289 -4.46 14.69 12.74
N VAL A 290 -5.14 15.77 12.35
CA VAL A 290 -6.01 15.80 11.16
C VAL A 290 -5.20 16.10 9.90
N ALA A 291 -5.25 15.15 8.97
CA ALA A 291 -4.60 15.21 7.68
C ALA A 291 -5.40 14.36 6.67
N TYR A 292 -6.67 14.70 6.46
CA TYR A 292 -7.60 13.93 5.63
C TYR A 292 -8.66 14.83 4.99
N ALA A 293 -9.40 14.27 4.04
CA ALA A 293 -10.51 14.96 3.40
C ALA A 293 -11.67 15.18 4.37
N VAL A 294 -12.24 16.37 4.37
CA VAL A 294 -13.41 16.78 5.18
C VAL A 294 -14.53 17.28 4.27
N PRO A 295 -15.79 17.35 4.74
CA PRO A 295 -16.86 17.91 3.93
C PRO A 295 -16.53 19.33 3.49
N ALA A 296 -16.57 19.56 2.18
CA ALA A 296 -16.41 20.88 1.59
C ALA A 296 -17.59 21.77 2.00
N SER A 297 -17.30 23.04 2.27
CA SER A 297 -18.34 24.02 2.56
C SER A 297 -18.96 24.56 1.26
N ALA A 298 -20.20 25.06 1.33
CA ALA A 298 -20.80 25.78 0.21
C ALA A 298 -19.92 26.96 -0.24
N ALA A 299 -19.36 27.70 0.71
CA ALA A 299 -18.49 28.84 0.44
C ALA A 299 -17.19 28.45 -0.29
N LEU A 300 -16.62 27.27 0.01
CA LEU A 300 -15.44 26.75 -0.70
C LEU A 300 -15.80 26.40 -2.15
N VAL A 301 -16.91 25.67 -2.35
CA VAL A 301 -17.35 25.26 -3.69
C VAL A 301 -17.71 26.45 -4.57
N ASP A 302 -18.28 27.51 -4.00
CA ASP A 302 -18.60 28.76 -4.69
C ASP A 302 -17.37 29.66 -4.92
N GLY A 303 -16.18 29.26 -4.44
CA GLY A 303 -14.93 30.02 -4.54
C GLY A 303 -14.86 31.26 -3.64
N ALA A 304 -15.76 31.37 -2.65
CA ALA A 304 -15.80 32.45 -1.66
C ALA A 304 -14.91 32.19 -0.44
N GLN A 305 -14.39 30.97 -0.29
CA GLN A 305 -13.52 30.52 0.79
C GLN A 305 -12.34 29.72 0.22
N THR A 306 -11.18 29.83 0.86
CA THR A 306 -9.99 29.03 0.56
C THR A 306 -9.92 27.75 1.41
N VAL A 307 -9.09 26.79 1.02
CA VAL A 307 -8.91 25.54 1.79
C VAL A 307 -8.35 25.81 3.19
N ASP A 308 -7.40 26.76 3.33
CA ASP A 308 -6.84 27.15 4.63
C ASP A 308 -7.89 27.79 5.54
N GLU A 309 -8.79 28.61 4.99
CA GLU A 309 -9.90 29.17 5.74
C GLU A 309 -10.91 28.10 6.16
N LEU A 310 -11.13 27.07 5.34
CA LEU A 310 -11.94 25.91 5.72
C LEU A 310 -11.27 25.12 6.86
N ALA A 311 -9.97 24.85 6.75
CA ALA A 311 -9.20 24.17 7.79
C ALA A 311 -9.25 24.94 9.12
N ALA A 312 -9.04 26.26 9.08
CA ALA A 312 -9.12 27.13 10.25
C ALA A 312 -10.52 27.17 10.86
N LEU A 313 -11.59 27.09 10.04
CA LEU A 313 -12.97 27.06 10.53
C LEU A 313 -13.24 25.80 11.37
N TYR A 314 -12.82 24.62 10.88
CA TYR A 314 -12.90 23.36 11.62
C TYR A 314 -12.04 23.37 12.89
N ASP A 315 -10.81 23.87 12.78
CA ASP A 315 -9.84 23.86 13.88
C ASP A 315 -10.26 24.79 15.03
N ASN A 316 -10.68 26.02 14.69
CA ASN A 316 -11.13 27.02 15.67
C ASN A 316 -12.38 26.56 16.42
N TYR A 317 -13.33 25.93 15.73
CA TYR A 317 -14.51 25.36 16.38
C TYR A 317 -14.12 24.29 17.40
N SER A 318 -13.25 23.35 16.99
CA SER A 318 -12.77 22.27 17.86
C SER A 318 -12.00 22.81 19.07
N SER A 319 -11.11 23.78 18.85
CA SER A 319 -10.38 24.46 19.91
C SER A 319 -11.31 25.16 20.92
N SER A 320 -12.36 25.84 20.44
CA SER A 320 -13.32 26.53 21.31
C SER A 320 -14.06 25.58 22.27
N LEU A 321 -14.34 24.35 21.83
CA LEU A 321 -15.00 23.34 22.64
C LEU A 321 -14.07 22.71 23.68
N TYR A 322 -12.77 22.66 23.38
CA TYR A 322 -11.76 22.04 24.25
C TYR A 322 -11.52 22.82 25.54
N VAL A 323 -11.61 24.15 25.50
CA VAL A 323 -11.28 25.05 26.62
C VAL A 323 -11.99 24.65 27.92
N TYR A 324 -13.27 24.28 27.86
CA TYR A 324 -14.04 23.90 29.04
C TYR A 324 -13.56 22.61 29.69
N PHE A 325 -13.16 21.63 28.86
CA PHE A 325 -12.55 20.40 29.35
C PHE A 325 -11.20 20.68 30.03
N ASP A 326 -10.36 21.51 29.41
CA ASP A 326 -9.05 21.82 29.98
C ASP A 326 -9.18 22.55 31.33
N TYR A 327 -10.13 23.47 31.47
CA TYR A 327 -10.43 24.10 32.77
C TYR A 327 -10.89 23.11 33.83
N ALA A 328 -11.69 22.12 33.46
CA ALA A 328 -12.11 21.07 34.38
C ALA A 328 -10.93 20.16 34.77
N LEU A 329 -10.05 19.83 33.83
CA LEU A 329 -8.85 19.02 34.09
C LEU A 329 -7.85 19.75 34.99
N GLN A 330 -7.75 21.08 34.90
CA GLN A 330 -6.91 21.89 35.79
C GLN A 330 -7.34 21.81 37.27
N GLN A 331 -8.58 21.37 37.57
CA GLN A 331 -9.02 21.13 38.95
C GLN A 331 -8.56 19.77 39.50
N ILE A 332 -8.04 18.89 38.63
CA ILE A 332 -7.50 17.58 39.02
C ILE A 332 -6.04 17.75 39.44
N PRO A 333 -5.60 17.16 40.56
CA PRO A 333 -4.21 17.21 40.98
C PRO A 333 -3.32 16.36 40.06
N CYS A 334 -2.87 16.99 38.97
CA CYS A 334 -2.00 16.39 37.95
C CYS A 334 -0.53 16.32 38.39
N ASP A 335 -0.05 17.40 39.02
CA ASP A 335 1.35 17.64 39.39
C ASP A 335 1.55 17.52 40.91
N THR A 336 1.20 16.36 41.45
CA THR A 336 1.34 16.07 42.89
C THR A 336 2.19 14.83 43.13
N GLU A 337 2.39 14.46 44.40
CA GLU A 337 3.12 13.25 44.80
C GLU A 337 2.50 11.99 44.17
N LEU A 338 3.30 10.96 43.93
CA LEU A 338 2.89 9.77 43.13
C LEU A 338 1.65 9.05 43.69
N ASP A 339 1.42 9.12 45.00
CA ASP A 339 0.28 8.52 45.69
C ASP A 339 -0.99 9.38 45.66
N SER A 340 -0.86 10.66 45.30
CA SER A 340 -1.92 11.66 45.27
C SER A 340 -2.39 11.97 43.84
N ARG A 341 -1.69 11.45 42.83
CA ARG A 341 -2.10 11.53 41.41
C ARG A 341 -3.24 10.56 41.13
N TYR A 342 -4.12 10.91 40.19
CA TYR A 342 -5.25 10.04 39.80
C TYR A 342 -4.82 8.72 39.14
N SER A 343 -3.61 8.67 38.57
CA SER A 343 -3.04 7.47 37.96
C SER A 343 -1.51 7.45 38.11
N PRO A 344 -0.91 6.27 38.41
CA PRO A 344 0.54 6.10 38.47
C PRO A 344 1.17 5.87 37.08
N ILE A 345 0.38 5.57 36.06
CA ILE A 345 0.86 5.23 34.71
C ILE A 345 0.50 6.33 33.71
N VAL A 346 -0.68 6.93 33.85
CA VAL A 346 -1.20 7.94 32.92
C VAL A 346 -1.07 9.34 33.54
N THR A 347 -0.75 10.32 32.71
CA THR A 347 -0.58 11.72 33.08
C THR A 347 -1.76 12.57 32.63
N CYS A 348 -1.87 13.80 33.12
CA CYS A 348 -2.89 14.70 32.59
C CYS A 348 -2.62 15.08 31.13
N ASP A 349 -1.37 15.06 30.67
CA ASP A 349 -1.04 15.33 29.27
C ASP A 349 -1.53 14.22 28.34
N ASP A 350 -1.46 12.96 28.77
CA ASP A 350 -2.06 11.84 28.05
C ASP A 350 -3.59 12.02 27.95
N CYS A 351 -4.25 12.39 29.06
CA CYS A 351 -5.68 12.70 29.04
C CYS A 351 -6.02 13.88 28.12
N ARG A 352 -5.23 14.96 28.14
CA ARG A 352 -5.37 16.11 27.22
C ARG A 352 -5.27 15.67 25.77
N GLN A 353 -4.27 14.86 25.45
CA GLN A 353 -4.06 14.34 24.11
C GLN A 353 -5.22 13.44 23.65
N SER A 354 -5.61 12.46 24.46
CA SER A 354 -6.72 11.53 24.14
C SER A 354 -8.05 12.25 24.00
N TYR A 355 -8.35 13.24 24.86
CA TYR A 355 -9.55 14.06 24.72
C TYR A 355 -9.51 14.97 23.48
N ARG A 356 -8.36 15.59 23.18
CA ARG A 356 -8.19 16.39 21.97
C ARG A 356 -8.41 15.55 20.73
N GLN A 357 -7.75 14.39 20.64
CA GLN A 357 -7.91 13.46 19.52
C GLN A 357 -9.36 13.04 19.35
N TRP A 358 -10.03 12.65 20.43
CA TRP A 358 -11.45 12.38 20.36
C TRP A 358 -12.27 13.56 19.87
N LEU A 359 -12.05 14.74 20.43
CA LEU A 359 -12.78 15.95 20.06
C LEU A 359 -12.63 16.21 18.56
N CYS A 360 -11.39 16.23 18.05
CA CYS A 360 -11.09 16.41 16.63
C CYS A 360 -11.74 15.34 15.75
N ALA A 361 -11.71 14.06 16.14
CA ALA A 361 -12.39 13.00 15.38
C ALA A 361 -13.92 13.16 15.38
N VAL A 362 -14.51 13.73 16.44
CA VAL A 362 -15.96 13.91 16.53
C VAL A 362 -16.48 15.22 15.95
N THR A 363 -15.64 16.24 15.81
CA THR A 363 -16.00 17.54 15.25
C THR A 363 -15.58 17.70 13.80
N ILE A 364 -14.51 17.04 13.38
CA ILE A 364 -13.96 17.09 12.03
C ILE A 364 -14.17 15.71 11.37
N PRO A 365 -15.30 15.50 10.68
CA PRO A 365 -15.57 14.20 10.05
C PRO A 365 -14.62 13.95 8.88
N ARG A 366 -14.01 12.76 8.82
CA ARG A 366 -13.32 12.30 7.62
C ARG A 366 -14.35 11.98 6.55
N CYS A 367 -14.17 12.53 5.37
CA CYS A 367 -15.11 12.55 4.26
C CYS A 367 -14.65 11.61 3.15
N SER A 368 -15.61 10.94 2.52
CA SER A 368 -15.42 10.14 1.32
C SER A 368 -16.63 10.25 0.40
N THR A 369 -16.43 10.04 -0.90
CA THR A 369 -17.51 9.86 -1.88
C THR A 369 -17.81 8.38 -2.15
N LEU A 370 -17.02 7.48 -1.56
CA LEU A 370 -17.20 6.04 -1.69
C LEU A 370 -18.27 5.52 -0.73
N ASP A 371 -19.17 4.69 -1.27
CA ASP A 371 -20.07 3.87 -0.45
C ASP A 371 -19.32 2.64 0.06
N ALA A 372 -19.20 2.51 1.38
CA ALA A 372 -18.40 1.46 1.98
C ALA A 372 -18.87 1.09 3.40
N PRO A 373 -18.56 -0.12 3.90
CA PRO A 373 -18.93 -0.52 5.26
C PRO A 373 -18.39 0.45 6.32
N LEU A 374 -19.17 0.68 7.37
CA LEU A 374 -18.91 1.67 8.44
C LEU A 374 -18.97 3.14 8.00
N TYR A 375 -19.25 3.44 6.74
CA TYR A 375 -19.42 4.81 6.29
C TYR A 375 -20.87 5.22 6.43
N LYS A 376 -21.09 6.47 6.85
CA LYS A 376 -22.43 6.99 7.09
C LYS A 376 -22.74 8.09 6.08
N LEU A 377 -23.77 7.87 5.27
CA LEU A 377 -24.28 8.86 4.33
C LEU A 377 -24.93 10.02 5.09
N TYR A 378 -24.55 11.24 4.70
CA TYR A 378 -25.25 12.48 5.01
C TYR A 378 -25.66 13.16 3.70
N ASN A 379 -26.87 13.71 3.65
CA ASN A 379 -27.32 14.50 2.51
C ASN A 379 -26.77 15.93 2.59
N GLU A 380 -27.08 16.73 1.59
CA GLU A 380 -26.77 18.16 1.53
C GLU A 380 -27.24 18.89 2.81
N SER A 381 -26.38 19.76 3.35
CA SER A 381 -26.59 20.49 4.60
C SER A 381 -26.86 19.61 5.84
N GLU A 382 -26.61 18.30 5.76
CA GLU A 382 -26.61 17.42 6.91
C GLU A 382 -25.18 17.17 7.38
N GLY A 383 -25.05 16.73 8.63
CA GLY A 383 -23.80 16.30 9.17
C GLY A 383 -23.98 15.72 10.56
N ARG A 384 -22.88 15.23 11.11
CA ARG A 384 -22.90 14.58 12.44
C ARG A 384 -23.15 15.55 13.61
N THR A 385 -22.89 16.84 13.41
CA THR A 385 -23.11 17.91 14.38
C THR A 385 -23.84 19.06 13.71
N ASP A 386 -24.53 19.87 14.52
CA ASP A 386 -25.20 21.09 14.07
C ASP A 386 -24.19 22.08 13.46
N PHE A 387 -22.93 22.09 13.92
CA PHE A 387 -21.87 22.89 13.30
C PHE A 387 -21.65 22.53 11.82
N ILE A 388 -21.62 21.24 11.48
CA ILE A 388 -21.51 20.82 10.07
C ILE A 388 -22.75 21.26 9.29
N ALA A 389 -23.93 20.95 9.81
CA ALA A 389 -25.19 21.23 9.13
C ALA A 389 -25.45 22.73 8.92
N GLU A 390 -25.15 23.56 9.93
CA GLU A 390 -25.51 24.98 9.95
C GLU A 390 -24.38 25.92 9.53
N THR A 391 -23.10 25.55 9.76
CA THR A 391 -21.95 26.43 9.49
C THR A 391 -21.16 26.00 8.25
N ILE A 392 -20.82 24.71 8.15
CA ILE A 392 -20.13 24.19 6.95
C ILE A 392 -21.10 24.16 5.77
N GLN A 393 -22.36 23.74 6.02
CA GLN A 393 -23.42 23.60 5.02
C GLN A 393 -22.91 22.86 3.77
N PRO A 394 -22.56 21.57 3.86
CA PRO A 394 -22.03 20.84 2.71
C PRO A 394 -23.02 20.88 1.54
N PRO A 395 -22.62 21.34 0.35
CA PRO A 395 -23.54 21.53 -0.77
C PRO A 395 -23.86 20.23 -1.51
N LEU A 396 -23.14 19.14 -1.17
CA LEU A 396 -23.26 17.83 -1.80
C LEU A 396 -23.34 16.75 -0.71
N SER A 397 -24.06 15.67 -1.00
CA SER A 397 -24.05 14.48 -0.14
C SER A 397 -22.66 13.86 -0.06
N TYR A 398 -22.33 13.32 1.10
CA TYR A 398 -21.03 12.68 1.35
C TYR A 398 -21.16 11.53 2.34
N TYR A 399 -20.16 10.67 2.35
CA TYR A 399 -20.01 9.60 3.33
C TYR A 399 -19.01 10.01 4.41
N GLU A 400 -19.42 9.95 5.67
CA GLU A 400 -18.52 10.07 6.81
C GLU A 400 -17.85 8.73 7.09
N VAL A 401 -16.52 8.71 7.10
CA VAL A 401 -15.73 7.64 7.71
C VAL A 401 -15.81 7.80 9.22
N LEU A 402 -16.65 6.97 9.86
CA LEU A 402 -16.94 7.11 11.29
C LEU A 402 -15.66 7.00 12.15
N PRO A 403 -15.54 7.76 13.25
CA PRO A 403 -14.44 7.62 14.21
C PRO A 403 -14.34 6.21 14.75
N CYS A 404 -13.13 5.72 14.91
CA CYS A 404 -12.93 4.42 15.54
C CYS A 404 -13.38 4.44 17.02
N LEU A 405 -14.01 3.36 17.49
CA LEU A 405 -14.45 3.23 18.89
C LEU A 405 -13.27 3.32 19.88
N ASN A 406 -12.07 2.91 19.46
CA ASN A 406 -10.85 2.98 20.26
C ASN A 406 -10.49 4.41 20.69
N ILE A 407 -10.84 5.44 19.92
CA ILE A 407 -10.61 6.84 20.28
C ILE A 407 -11.44 7.21 21.51
N CYS A 408 -12.71 6.79 21.57
CA CYS A 408 -13.51 6.98 22.77
C CYS A 408 -12.92 6.20 23.95
N GLN A 409 -12.52 4.94 23.72
CA GLN A 409 -11.95 4.09 24.77
C GLN A 409 -10.64 4.65 25.31
N ALA A 410 -9.85 5.34 24.48
CA ALA A 410 -8.63 6.03 24.90
C ALA A 410 -8.94 7.10 25.95
N ILE A 411 -9.98 7.92 25.79
CA ILE A 411 -10.37 8.88 26.83
C ILE A 411 -10.74 8.18 28.13
N VAL A 412 -11.57 7.13 28.05
CA VAL A 412 -12.04 6.40 29.24
C VAL A 412 -10.86 5.77 30.00
N ARG A 413 -9.82 5.34 29.27
CA ARG A 413 -8.60 4.77 29.83
C ARG A 413 -7.69 5.85 30.40
N ASP A 414 -7.55 6.98 29.70
CA ASP A 414 -6.48 7.92 29.95
C ASP A 414 -6.88 9.07 30.87
N CYS A 415 -8.18 9.35 31.02
CA CYS A 415 -8.66 10.46 31.84
C CYS A 415 -9.12 10.07 33.25
N PRO A 416 -9.10 11.01 34.21
CA PRO A 416 -9.61 10.80 35.56
C PRO A 416 -11.05 10.27 35.57
N PRO A 417 -11.36 9.27 36.42
CA PRO A 417 -12.70 8.69 36.48
C PRO A 417 -13.79 9.69 36.89
N ASP A 418 -13.42 10.79 37.56
CA ASP A 418 -14.34 11.88 37.97
C ASP A 418 -15.08 12.52 36.79
N PHE A 419 -14.50 12.49 35.58
CA PHE A 419 -15.17 12.96 34.36
C PHE A 419 -16.34 12.07 33.93
N GLY A 420 -16.36 10.80 34.36
CA GLY A 420 -17.47 9.89 34.07
C GLY A 420 -17.64 9.54 32.58
N PHE A 421 -16.59 9.68 31.77
CA PHE A 421 -16.62 9.31 30.35
C PHE A 421 -17.05 7.86 30.15
N LYS A 422 -17.92 7.62 29.16
CA LYS A 422 -18.42 6.28 28.81
C LYS A 422 -18.58 6.16 27.31
N CYS A 423 -18.11 5.04 26.77
CA CYS A 423 -18.30 4.70 25.37
C CYS A 423 -19.56 3.87 25.15
N PRO A 424 -20.18 3.96 23.96
CA PRO A 424 -21.29 3.09 23.62
C PRO A 424 -20.83 1.62 23.64
N SER A 425 -21.69 0.74 24.17
CA SER A 425 -21.38 -0.67 24.40
C SER A 425 -22.23 -1.65 23.59
N THR A 426 -23.27 -1.15 22.91
CA THR A 426 -24.13 -1.97 22.06
C THR A 426 -23.82 -1.71 20.60
N SER A 427 -23.86 -2.76 19.77
CA SER A 427 -23.63 -2.65 18.32
C SER A 427 -24.47 -1.54 17.68
N ALA A 428 -25.75 -1.44 18.05
CA ALA A 428 -26.65 -0.41 17.53
C ALA A 428 -26.25 1.03 17.88
N LEU A 429 -25.65 1.26 19.06
CA LEU A 429 -25.16 2.58 19.45
C LEU A 429 -23.78 2.87 18.84
N ILE A 430 -22.93 1.85 18.71
CA ILE A 430 -21.62 1.98 18.07
C ILE A 430 -21.82 2.38 16.61
N LYS A 431 -22.58 1.60 15.82
CA LYS A 431 -22.85 1.87 14.40
C LYS A 431 -23.49 3.23 14.10
N ARG A 432 -24.03 3.95 15.09
CA ARG A 432 -24.59 5.30 14.90
C ARG A 432 -23.55 6.41 14.83
N SER A 433 -22.40 6.22 15.48
CA SER A 433 -21.44 7.30 15.74
C SER A 433 -19.96 6.88 15.73
N TYR A 434 -19.68 5.57 15.70
CA TYR A 434 -18.33 5.00 15.71
C TYR A 434 -18.23 3.78 14.79
N GLY A 435 -17.02 3.50 14.30
CA GLY A 435 -16.65 2.27 13.61
C GLY A 435 -15.82 1.35 14.50
N ASP A 436 -16.06 0.04 14.41
CA ASP A 436 -15.27 -0.99 15.09
C ASP A 436 -15.48 -2.31 14.34
N ASP A 437 -14.38 -3.02 14.06
CA ASP A 437 -14.32 -4.22 13.23
C ASP A 437 -15.12 -5.39 13.81
N LYS A 438 -15.25 -5.45 15.14
CA LYS A 438 -15.98 -6.52 15.84
C LYS A 438 -17.49 -6.45 15.63
N TYR A 439 -17.99 -5.32 15.16
CA TYR A 439 -19.42 -5.08 14.98
C TYR A 439 -19.82 -4.94 13.51
N LEU A 440 -18.96 -5.34 12.58
CA LEU A 440 -19.27 -5.46 11.15
C LEU A 440 -20.40 -6.48 10.91
N ASP A 441 -21.17 -6.30 9.83
CA ASP A 441 -22.19 -7.27 9.45
C ASP A 441 -21.56 -8.49 8.76
N GLU A 442 -22.23 -9.65 8.83
CA GLU A 442 -21.72 -10.88 8.23
C GLU A 442 -21.56 -10.73 6.71
N GLY A 443 -20.31 -10.81 6.23
CA GLY A 443 -19.96 -10.65 4.82
C GLY A 443 -19.23 -9.35 4.49
N ASP A 444 -19.18 -8.39 5.43
CA ASP A 444 -18.39 -7.17 5.26
C ASP A 444 -16.89 -7.47 5.43
N THR A 445 -16.07 -7.02 4.49
CA THR A 445 -14.62 -7.00 4.64
C THR A 445 -14.19 -5.77 5.44
N TYR A 446 -13.20 -5.94 6.33
CA TYR A 446 -12.67 -4.85 7.16
C TYR A 446 -12.30 -3.62 6.30
N LEU A 447 -12.91 -2.47 6.63
CA LEU A 447 -12.53 -1.16 6.13
C LEU A 447 -12.19 -0.24 7.30
N ALA A 448 -11.11 0.52 7.16
CA ALA A 448 -10.60 1.37 8.23
C ALA A 448 -11.60 2.46 8.63
N CYS A 449 -11.83 2.60 9.93
CA CYS A 449 -12.52 3.75 10.54
C CYS A 449 -11.54 4.94 10.72
N ASN A 450 -12.05 6.12 11.06
CA ASN A 450 -11.22 7.29 11.30
C ASN A 450 -10.51 7.16 12.67
N SER A 451 -9.27 6.69 12.63
CA SER A 451 -8.35 6.68 13.78
C SER A 451 -7.20 7.64 13.57
N PHE A 452 -6.79 8.33 14.62
CA PHE A 452 -5.45 8.88 14.71
C PHE A 452 -4.53 7.77 15.19
N THR A 453 -3.41 7.55 14.50
CA THR A 453 -2.49 6.47 14.85
C THR A 453 -2.05 6.60 16.31
N PHE A 454 -2.48 5.64 17.13
CA PHE A 454 -1.58 5.08 18.11
C PHE A 454 -0.71 4.11 17.33
N GLU A 455 0.54 4.48 17.04
CA GLU A 455 1.55 3.47 16.75
C GLU A 455 1.74 2.62 18.01
N TYR A 456 0.85 1.66 18.23
CA TYR A 456 1.34 0.41 18.74
C TYR A 456 1.98 -0.27 17.55
N THR A 457 3.27 -0.01 17.35
CA THR A 457 4.09 -1.10 16.84
C THR A 457 3.77 -2.24 17.80
N SER A 458 3.07 -3.27 17.31
CA SER A 458 3.05 -4.52 18.04
C SER A 458 4.53 -4.84 18.17
N ALA A 459 5.09 -4.65 19.37
CA ALA A 459 6.41 -5.13 19.67
C ALA A 459 6.33 -6.60 19.28
N ALA A 460 6.90 -6.94 18.12
CA ALA A 460 7.03 -8.31 17.68
C ALA A 460 7.54 -9.00 18.92
N SER A 461 6.75 -9.94 19.45
CA SER A 461 7.10 -10.63 20.68
C SER A 461 8.47 -11.21 20.42
N ARG A 462 9.52 -10.53 20.90
CA ARG A 462 10.86 -11.07 20.90
C ARG A 462 10.70 -12.21 21.86
N LEU A 463 10.53 -13.41 21.29
CA LEU A 463 10.73 -14.65 22.00
C LEU A 463 12.17 -14.59 22.49
N ILE A 464 12.35 -14.01 23.67
CA ILE A 464 13.59 -14.11 24.43
C ILE A 464 13.66 -15.58 24.77
N LYS A 465 14.33 -16.36 23.92
CA LYS A 465 14.78 -17.71 24.26
C LYS A 465 15.79 -17.53 25.39
N VAL A 466 15.29 -17.52 26.63
CA VAL A 466 16.14 -17.58 27.81
C VAL A 466 16.96 -18.86 27.68
N PRO A 467 18.30 -18.79 27.59
CA PRO A 467 19.12 -19.98 27.53
C PRO A 467 18.98 -20.70 28.87
N TRP A 468 18.39 -21.89 28.86
CA TRP A 468 18.18 -22.69 30.07
C TRP A 468 19.47 -22.92 30.88
N ILE A 469 20.62 -22.83 30.21
CA ILE A 469 21.96 -22.90 30.80
C ILE A 469 22.19 -21.79 31.85
N LEU A 470 21.69 -20.58 31.63
CA LEU A 470 21.88 -19.45 32.57
C LEU A 470 21.01 -19.59 33.83
N LEU A 471 19.80 -20.14 33.69
CA LEU A 471 18.93 -20.46 34.83
C LEU A 471 19.52 -21.58 35.70
N ILE A 472 20.08 -22.62 35.06
CA ILE A 472 20.72 -23.73 35.77
C ILE A 472 22.02 -23.25 36.47
N LEU A 473 22.82 -22.41 35.83
CA LEU A 473 24.02 -21.82 36.46
C LEU A 473 23.67 -20.95 37.68
N SER A 474 22.57 -20.20 37.64
CA SER A 474 22.13 -19.41 38.79
C SER A 474 21.67 -20.27 39.97
N LEU A 475 21.06 -21.43 39.70
CA LEU A 475 20.62 -22.37 40.74
C LEU A 475 21.79 -23.11 41.40
N VAL A 476 22.87 -23.35 40.66
CA VAL A 476 24.10 -23.99 41.17
C VAL A 476 24.95 -23.05 42.02
N VAL A 477 24.80 -21.73 41.86
CA VAL A 477 25.47 -20.73 42.72
C VAL A 477 24.68 -20.48 44.02
N LEU A 478 23.41 -20.89 44.09
CA LEU A 478 22.53 -20.77 45.25
C LEU A 478 22.44 -22.05 46.12
N LEU A 479 23.09 -23.14 45.68
CA LEU A 479 23.31 -24.38 46.44
C LEU A 479 24.79 -24.48 46.81
#